data_AF-A0A127B325-F1
#
_entry.id   AF-A0A127B325-F1
#
_cell.length_a   1.000
_cell.length_b   1.000
_cell.length_c   1.000
_cell.angle_alpha   90.00
_cell.angle_beta   90.00
_cell.angle_gamma   90.00
#
_symmetry.space_group_name_H-M   'P 1'
#
loop_
_entity.id
_entity.type
_entity.pdbx_description
1 polymer ?
#
loop_
_entity_poly.entity_id
_entity_poly.type
_entity_poly.pdbx_seq_one_letter_code
_entity_poly.pdbx_strand_id
1 'polypeptide(L)'
;MREEDIVLKAIHRLVKGDPSPVHLPLSPDTISVMSGMSLERVISCCKVLECHGYLTSCNLSNFTSYYITKAGISELKNGSLKLSTYHLLPASYKRA
;
A
#
# COMPACT_ATOMS: atom_id res chain seq x y z
N MET A 1 14.40 -8.91 3.84
CA MET A 1 13.59 -7.73 3.44
C MET A 1 12.15 -8.05 3.83
N ARG A 2 11.42 -7.12 4.45
CA ARG A 2 10.02 -7.37 4.87
C ARG A 2 9.11 -7.37 3.64
N GLU A 3 8.04 -8.17 3.64
CA GLU A 3 7.13 -8.27 2.49
C GLU A 3 6.45 -6.93 2.18
N GLU A 4 6.11 -6.16 3.20
CA GLU A 4 5.52 -4.83 3.08
C GLU A 4 6.47 -3.84 2.39
N ASP A 5 7.78 -4.00 2.56
CA ASP A 5 8.81 -3.18 1.91
C ASP A 5 8.93 -3.50 0.42
N ILE A 6 8.79 -4.78 0.05
CA ILE A 6 8.74 -5.22 -1.34
C ILE A 6 7.49 -4.63 -2.02
N VAL A 7 6.33 -4.73 -1.36
CA VAL A 7 5.06 -4.21 -1.88
C VAL A 7 5.09 -2.69 -2.01
N LEU A 8 5.57 -1.95 -1.00
CA LEU A 8 5.65 -0.50 -1.06
C LEU A 8 6.63 -0.02 -2.15
N LYS A 9 7.75 -0.72 -2.36
CA LYS A 9 8.68 -0.44 -3.46
C LYS A 9 8.09 -0.73 -4.82
N ALA A 10 7.34 -1.82 -4.97
CA ALA A 10 6.62 -2.16 -6.20
C ALA A 10 5.60 -1.07 -6.56
N ILE A 11 4.79 -0.65 -5.59
CA ILE A 11 3.84 0.46 -5.70
C ILE A 11 4.54 1.74 -6.16
N HIS A 12 5.65 2.11 -5.52
CA HIS A 12 6.38 3.32 -5.90
C HIS A 12 6.98 3.25 -7.30
N ARG A 13 7.48 2.08 -7.73
CA ARG A 13 7.94 1.90 -9.11
C ARG A 13 6.82 2.12 -10.12
N LEU A 14 5.60 1.65 -9.81
CA LEU A 14 4.42 1.85 -10.67
C LEU A 14 4.05 3.33 -10.79
N VAL A 15 4.18 4.12 -9.72
CA VAL A 15 3.78 5.53 -9.72
C VAL A 15 4.91 6.51 -10.07
N LYS A 16 6.18 6.10 -10.04
CA LYS A 16 7.35 6.98 -10.24
C LYS A 16 7.35 7.70 -11.61
N GLY A 17 6.68 7.14 -12.60
CA GLY A 17 6.56 7.74 -13.94
C GLY A 17 5.42 8.76 -14.08
N ASP A 18 4.54 8.87 -13.08
CA ASP A 18 3.38 9.75 -13.14
C ASP A 18 3.70 11.14 -12.56
N PRO A 19 3.30 12.24 -13.21
CA PRO A 19 3.49 13.60 -12.69
C PRO A 19 2.70 13.87 -11.40
N SER A 20 1.66 13.08 -11.10
CA SER A 20 0.94 13.13 -9.82
C SER A 20 0.67 11.72 -9.25
N PRO A 21 1.70 11.10 -8.63
CA PRO A 21 1.67 9.70 -8.18
C PRO A 21 0.61 9.39 -7.10
N VAL A 22 0.06 10.43 -6.45
CA VAL A 22 -0.97 10.30 -5.40
C VAL A 22 -2.36 10.04 -6.00
N HIS A 23 -2.56 10.26 -7.30
CA HIS A 23 -3.86 10.10 -7.96
C HIS A 23 -3.99 8.82 -8.78
N LEU A 24 -2.95 7.99 -8.85
CA LEU A 24 -3.01 6.76 -9.64
C LEU A 24 -3.64 5.62 -8.83
N PRO A 25 -4.83 5.12 -9.20
CA PRO A 25 -5.39 3.93 -8.58
C PRO A 25 -4.56 2.71 -8.96
N LEU A 26 -4.11 1.95 -7.95
CA LEU A 26 -3.39 0.71 -8.15
C LEU A 26 -4.24 -0.48 -7.74
N SER A 27 -4.47 -1.38 -8.68
CA SER A 27 -5.14 -2.65 -8.41
C SER A 27 -4.17 -3.62 -7.71
N PRO A 28 -4.64 -4.40 -6.72
CA PRO A 28 -3.81 -5.40 -6.05
C PRO A 28 -3.25 -6.45 -7.02
N ASP A 29 -3.93 -6.75 -8.13
CA ASP A 29 -3.42 -7.59 -9.21
C ASP A 29 -2.15 -7.00 -9.86
N THR A 30 -2.17 -5.71 -10.19
CA THR A 30 -1.00 -5.01 -10.77
C THR A 30 0.18 -5.01 -9.80
N ILE A 31 -0.11 -4.83 -8.51
CA ILE A 31 0.91 -4.87 -7.45
C ILE A 31 1.45 -6.29 -7.28
N SER A 32 0.61 -7.32 -7.37
CA SER A 32 1.01 -8.74 -7.34
C SER A 32 1.97 -9.09 -8.47
N VAL A 33 1.67 -8.67 -9.70
CA VAL A 33 2.56 -8.88 -10.85
C VAL A 33 3.89 -8.16 -10.66
N MET A 34 3.89 -6.91 -10.19
CA MET A 34 5.11 -6.12 -10.01
C MET A 34 5.97 -6.61 -8.82
N SER A 35 5.34 -7.12 -7.75
CA SER A 35 6.03 -7.62 -6.56
C SER A 35 6.44 -9.08 -6.66
N GLY A 36 5.88 -9.84 -7.61
CA GLY A 36 6.08 -11.29 -7.70
C GLY A 36 5.46 -12.07 -6.53
N MET A 37 4.52 -11.47 -5.81
CA MET A 37 3.86 -12.06 -4.65
C MET A 37 2.44 -12.52 -4.99
N SER A 38 1.91 -13.49 -4.24
CA SER A 38 0.52 -13.89 -4.38
C SER A 38 -0.43 -12.74 -4.02
N LEU A 39 -1.58 -12.69 -4.70
CA LEU A 39 -2.60 -11.65 -4.51
C LEU A 39 -3.02 -11.52 -3.03
N GLU A 40 -3.20 -12.65 -2.34
CA GLU A 40 -3.58 -12.66 -0.91
C GLU A 40 -2.53 -12.02 0.00
N ARG A 41 -1.23 -12.27 -0.29
CA ARG A 41 -0.13 -11.65 0.45
C ARG A 41 -0.05 -10.16 0.17
N VAL A 42 -0.23 -9.76 -1.09
CA VAL A 42 -0.27 -8.34 -1.47
C VAL A 42 -1.41 -7.63 -0.76
N ILE A 43 -2.62 -8.19 -0.77
CA ILE A 43 -3.77 -7.60 -0.06
C ILE A 43 -3.46 -7.45 1.44
N SER A 44 -2.86 -8.47 2.05
CA SER A 44 -2.48 -8.42 3.47
C SER A 44 -1.44 -7.32 3.74
N CYS A 45 -0.41 -7.22 2.91
CA CYS A 45 0.60 -6.16 2.99
C CYS A 45 0.00 -4.77 2.77
N CYS A 46 -0.88 -4.61 1.78
CA CYS A 46 -1.55 -3.35 1.49
C CYS A 46 -2.40 -2.88 2.68
N LYS A 47 -3.10 -3.78 3.36
CA LYS A 47 -3.83 -3.46 4.60
C LYS A 47 -2.92 -3.00 5.73
N VAL A 48 -1.77 -3.64 5.91
CA VAL A 48 -0.77 -3.22 6.92
C VAL A 48 -0.25 -1.82 6.58
N LEU A 49 0.16 -1.61 5.33
CA LEU A 49 0.64 -0.31 4.85
C LEU A 49 -0.42 0.79 4.95
N GLU A 50 -1.69 0.45 4.75
CA GLU A 50 -2.84 1.33 4.97
C GLU A 50 -3.02 1.69 6.45
N CYS A 51 -2.90 0.72 7.37
CA CYS A 51 -2.95 0.99 8.81
C CYS A 51 -1.83 1.94 9.28
N HIS A 52 -0.67 1.90 8.62
CA HIS A 52 0.43 2.82 8.87
C HIS A 52 0.31 4.16 8.13
N GLY A 53 -0.75 4.38 7.36
CA GLY A 53 -0.98 5.62 6.61
C GLY A 53 -0.10 5.79 5.38
N TYR A 54 0.58 4.73 4.91
CA TYR A 54 1.39 4.76 3.69
C TYR A 54 0.56 4.55 2.43
N LEU A 55 -0.54 3.82 2.55
CA LEU A 55 -1.53 3.63 1.50
C LEU A 55 -2.90 4.11 1.96
N THR A 56 -3.77 4.37 1.00
CA THR A 56 -5.20 4.59 1.22
C THR A 56 -5.96 3.71 0.25
N SER A 57 -6.91 2.91 0.75
CA SER A 57 -7.80 2.14 -0.11
C SER A 57 -9.02 2.98 -0.51
N CYS A 58 -9.51 2.75 -1.72
CA CYS A 58 -10.80 3.21 -2.20
C CYS A 58 -11.55 1.99 -2.74
N ASN A 59 -12.72 1.73 -2.19
CA ASN A 59 -13.57 0.62 -2.61
C ASN A 59 -14.66 1.16 -3.52
N LEU A 60 -14.57 0.87 -4.82
CA LEU A 60 -15.58 1.26 -5.80
C LEU A 60 -16.20 -0.01 -6.40
N SER A 61 -17.48 -0.24 -6.11
CA SER A 61 -18.31 -1.23 -6.83
C SER A 61 -17.64 -2.62 -7.01
N ASN A 62 -17.14 -3.20 -5.91
CA ASN A 62 -16.41 -4.47 -5.79
C ASN A 62 -14.91 -4.48 -6.15
N PHE A 63 -14.34 -3.34 -6.54
CA PHE A 63 -12.91 -3.20 -6.78
C PHE A 63 -12.25 -2.39 -5.66
N THR A 64 -11.19 -2.94 -5.07
CA THR A 64 -10.32 -2.20 -4.14
C THR A 64 -9.15 -1.63 -4.92
N SER A 65 -9.07 -0.31 -5.00
CA SER A 65 -7.91 0.40 -5.53
C SER A 65 -7.11 1.00 -4.38
N TYR A 66 -5.78 0.95 -4.47
CA TYR A 66 -4.89 1.55 -3.49
C TYR A 66 -4.20 2.77 -4.08
N TYR A 67 -4.05 3.81 -3.26
CA TYR A 67 -3.34 5.04 -3.56
C TYR A 67 -2.17 5.18 -2.60
N ILE A 68 -1.00 5.57 -3.09
CA ILE A 68 0.13 5.86 -2.23
C ILE A 68 0.02 7.26 -1.63
N THR A 69 0.23 7.37 -0.32
CA THR A 69 0.21 8.67 0.36
C THR A 69 1.57 9.35 0.28
N LYS A 70 1.61 10.65 0.57
CA LYS A 70 2.88 11.39 0.71
C LYS A 70 3.79 10.76 1.78
N ALA A 71 3.22 10.20 2.84
CA ALA A 71 3.98 9.50 3.88
C ALA A 71 4.64 8.22 3.32
N GLY A 72 3.91 7.43 2.53
CA GLY A 72 4.46 6.25 1.87
C GLY A 72 5.60 6.57 0.92
N ILE A 73 5.49 7.65 0.14
CA ILE A 73 6.56 8.14 -0.75
C ILE A 73 7.78 8.60 0.06
N SER A 74 7.55 9.32 1.17
CA SER A 74 8.63 9.84 2.01
C SER A 74 9.41 8.71 2.70
N GLU A 75 8.73 7.66 3.17
CA GLU A 75 9.41 6.54 3.83
C GLU A 75 10.29 5.73 2.90
N LEU A 76 9.92 5.62 1.63
CA LEU A 76 10.77 4.98 0.63
C LEU A 76 12.06 5.76 0.36
N LYS A 77 12.05 7.08 0.53
CA LYS A 77 13.27 7.91 0.42
C LYS A 77 14.20 7.72 1.62
N ASN A 78 13.65 7.39 2.80
CA ASN A 78 14.42 7.14 4.02
C ASN A 78 15.09 5.76 4.07
N GLY A 79 14.86 4.90 3.08
CA GLY A 79 15.61 3.65 2.87
C GLY A 79 15.19 2.46 3.73
N SER A 80 14.40 2.65 4.79
CA SER A 80 13.84 1.58 5.61
C SER A 80 12.46 1.95 6.13
N LEU A 81 11.48 1.07 5.87
CA LEU A 81 10.11 1.19 6.36
C LEU A 81 10.10 1.21 7.89
N LYS A 82 9.90 2.39 8.50
CA LYS A 82 9.66 2.50 9.95
C LYS A 82 8.24 2.07 10.25
N LEU A 83 8.01 0.76 10.23
CA LEU A 83 6.82 0.11 10.80
C LEU A 83 6.91 0.16 12.34
N SER A 84 7.13 1.35 12.91
CA SER A 84 7.00 1.61 14.33
C SER A 84 5.51 1.55 14.66
N THR A 85 5.04 0.34 14.97
CA THR A 85 3.94 0.03 15.90
C THR A 85 2.87 1.11 16.03
N TYR A 86 2.17 1.45 14.94
CA TYR A 86 0.82 1.99 15.07
C TYR A 86 -0.11 0.79 15.25
N HIS A 87 -0.15 0.31 16.50
CA HIS A 87 -1.17 -0.62 16.99
C HIS A 87 -2.48 0.16 17.18
N LEU A 88 -2.92 0.88 16.15
CA LEU A 88 -4.23 1.51 16.11
C LEU A 88 -4.94 0.86 14.94
N LEU A 89 -5.53 -0.30 15.24
CA LEU A 89 -6.64 -0.85 14.48
C LEU A 89 -7.58 0.32 14.12
N PRO A 90 -7.85 0.59 12.83
CA PRO A 90 -8.89 1.54 12.50
C PRO A 90 -10.18 1.07 13.16
N ALA A 91 -10.83 1.96 13.91
CA ALA A 91 -12.05 1.71 14.70
C ALA A 91 -13.25 1.18 13.88
N SER A 92 -13.10 1.09 12.56
CA SER A 92 -14.07 0.59 11.60
C SER A 92 -14.20 -0.94 11.55
N TYR A 93 -13.31 -1.70 12.19
CA TYR A 93 -13.44 -3.17 12.33
C TYR A 93 -14.41 -3.55 13.47
N LYS A 94 -15.63 -2.99 13.46
CA LYS A 94 -16.76 -3.64 14.15
C LYS A 94 -17.35 -4.65 13.18
N ARG A 95 -17.14 -5.94 13.45
CA ARG A 95 -18.00 -7.01 12.90
C ARG A 95 -19.45 -6.65 13.26
N ALA A 96 -20.26 -6.39 12.23
CA ALA A 96 -21.68 -6.65 12.31
C ALA A 96 -21.91 -8.15 12.14
#